data_AF-A0A927PB65-F1
#
_entry.id   AF-A0A927PB65-F1
#
_cell.length_a   1.000
_cell.length_b   1.000
_cell.length_c   1.000
_cell.angle_alpha   90.00
_cell.angle_beta   90.00
_cell.angle_gamma   90.00
#
_symmetry.space_group_name_H-M   'P 1'
#
loop_
_entity.id
_entity.type
_entity.pdbx_description
1 polymer ?
#
loop_
_entity_poly.entity_id
_entity_poly.type
_entity_poly.pdbx_seq_one_letter_code
_entity_poly.pdbx_strand_id
1 'polypeptide(L)'
;MTVVHEPPFIPCVDLWPPGTLTDAKRAAYKQLINKGDIKIRKTVYHKGSGYITVDYLSNLPHEWTLGRLRELAMLDQGQQIRMEDATG
;
A
#
# COMPACT_ATOMS: atom_id res chain seq x y z
N MET A 1 -0.29 26.30 24.11
CA MET A 1 -1.01 25.21 23.41
C MET A 1 -0.38 25.06 22.05
N THR A 2 0.37 23.98 21.82
CA THR A 2 0.92 23.69 20.50
C THR A 2 -0.20 23.11 19.66
N VAL A 3 -0.71 23.86 18.69
CA VAL A 3 -1.65 23.33 17.71
C VAL A 3 -0.86 22.34 16.86
N VAL A 4 -1.00 21.05 17.15
CA VAL A 4 -0.51 20.00 16.26
C VAL A 4 -1.44 20.05 15.05
N HIS A 5 -1.00 20.74 14.01
CA HIS A 5 -1.65 20.64 12.70
C HIS A 5 -1.42 19.20 12.23
N GLU A 6 -2.42 18.35 12.41
CA GLU A 6 -2.45 17.06 11.73
C GLU A 6 -2.29 17.36 10.23
N PRO A 7 -1.31 16.76 9.53
CA PRO A 7 -1.18 16.96 8.10
C PRO A 7 -2.51 16.59 7.44
N PRO A 8 -3.05 17.42 6.53
CA PRO A 8 -4.36 17.16 5.96
C PRO A 8 -4.30 15.84 5.21
N PHE A 9 -5.01 14.84 5.74
CA PHE A 9 -5.12 13.56 5.08
C PHE A 9 -5.87 13.73 3.75
N ILE A 10 -5.24 13.28 2.66
CA ILE A 10 -5.79 13.31 1.31
C ILE A 10 -6.56 12.01 1.07
N PRO A 11 -7.86 12.05 0.72
CA PRO A 11 -8.60 10.85 0.36
C PRO A 11 -8.10 10.32 -0.99
N CYS A 12 -7.70 9.05 -1.01
CA CYS A 12 -7.15 8.35 -2.16
C CYS A 12 -7.91 7.05 -2.39
N VAL A 13 -8.01 6.64 -3.66
CA VAL A 13 -8.58 5.35 -4.05
C VAL A 13 -7.66 4.70 -5.05
N ASP A 14 -7.18 3.50 -4.71
CA ASP A 14 -6.43 2.66 -5.63
C ASP A 14 -7.34 1.59 -6.23
N LEU A 15 -7.30 1.46 -7.55
CA LEU A 15 -7.99 0.42 -8.31
C LEU A 15 -7.00 -0.64 -8.76
N TRP A 16 -7.22 -1.87 -8.33
CA TRP A 16 -6.42 -3.03 -8.68
C TRP A 16 -7.22 -3.94 -9.62
N PRO A 17 -6.74 -4.16 -10.85
CA PRO A 17 -7.29 -5.20 -11.73
C PRO A 17 -7.20 -6.60 -11.11
N PRO A 18 -7.99 -7.57 -11.61
CA PRO A 18 -7.99 -8.94 -11.10
C PRO A 18 -6.57 -9.54 -11.06
N GLY A 19 -6.23 -10.18 -9.94
CA GLY A 19 -4.92 -10.83 -9.75
C GLY A 19 -3.73 -9.88 -9.54
N THR A 20 -3.93 -8.56 -9.57
CA THR A 20 -2.80 -7.61 -9.49
C THR A 20 -2.46 -7.14 -8.08
N LEU A 21 -3.38 -7.21 -7.11
CA LEU A 21 -3.11 -6.93 -5.70
C LEU A 21 -2.45 -8.15 -5.03
N THR A 22 -1.17 -8.33 -5.32
CA THR A 22 -0.31 -9.40 -4.80
C THR A 22 -0.02 -9.25 -3.30
N ASP A 23 0.52 -10.29 -2.68
CA ASP A 23 0.89 -10.27 -1.26
C ASP A 23 1.96 -9.22 -0.94
N ALA A 24 2.95 -9.06 -1.83
CA ALA A 24 3.96 -7.99 -1.70
C ALA A 24 3.32 -6.59 -1.66
N LYS A 25 2.30 -6.33 -2.50
CA LYS A 25 1.56 -5.06 -2.47
C LYS A 25 0.73 -4.90 -1.20
N ARG A 26 0.10 -5.98 -0.72
CA ARG A 26 -0.61 -5.98 0.56
C ARG A 26 0.34 -5.72 1.73
N ALA A 27 1.55 -6.27 1.69
CA ALA A 27 2.60 -6.00 2.67
C ALA A 27 3.07 -4.54 2.62
N ALA A 28 3.23 -3.98 1.42
CA ALA A 28 3.55 -2.55 1.25
C ALA A 28 2.49 -1.63 1.89
N TYR A 29 1.19 -1.90 1.69
CA TYR A 29 0.13 -1.17 2.39
C TYR A 29 0.27 -1.30 3.91
N LYS A 30 0.52 -2.51 4.44
CA LYS A 30 0.72 -2.71 5.89
C LYS A 30 1.90 -1.89 6.42
N GLN A 31 3.01 -1.82 5.69
CA GLN A 31 4.16 -1.01 6.09
C GLN A 31 3.82 0.49 6.15
N LEU A 32 3.07 1.01 5.16
CA LEU A 32 2.65 2.42 5.16
C LEU A 32 1.65 2.72 6.29
N ILE A 33 0.75 1.79 6.60
CA ILE A 33 -0.17 1.92 7.75
C ILE A 33 0.64 1.98 9.05
N ASN A 34 1.61 1.07 9.24
CA ASN A 34 2.43 1.02 10.45
C ASN A 34 3.29 2.27 10.65
N LYS A 35 3.73 2.91 9.55
CA LYS A 35 4.44 4.19 9.59
C LYS A 35 3.53 5.39 9.86
N GLY A 36 2.21 5.22 9.75
CA GLY A 36 1.25 6.31 9.81
C GLY A 36 1.16 7.13 8.52
N ASP A 37 1.75 6.65 7.43
CA ASP A 37 1.71 7.31 6.11
C ASP A 37 0.30 7.26 5.50
N ILE A 38 -0.42 6.17 5.77
CA ILE A 38 -1.80 6.01 5.32
C ILE A 38 -2.71 5.40 6.40
N LYS A 39 -4.01 5.61 6.24
CA LYS A 39 -5.06 4.94 7.01
C LYS A 39 -6.09 4.35 6.06
N ILE A 40 -6.17 3.02 5.99
CA ILE A 40 -7.18 2.34 5.19
C ILE A 40 -8.56 2.61 5.78
N ARG A 41 -9.48 3.06 4.93
CA ARG A 41 -10.89 3.24 5.26
C ARG A 41 -11.70 2.03 4.85
N LYS A 42 -11.49 1.54 3.63
CA LYS A 42 -12.29 0.45 3.06
C LYS A 42 -11.52 -0.31 1.99
N THR A 43 -11.68 -1.62 1.97
CA THR A 43 -11.26 -2.47 0.85
C THR A 43 -12.49 -3.18 0.31
N VAL A 44 -12.74 -3.10 -0.99
CA VAL A 44 -13.90 -3.72 -1.64
C VAL A 44 -13.44 -4.64 -2.76
N TYR A 45 -13.93 -5.88 -2.74
CA TYR A 45 -13.79 -6.83 -3.84
C TYR A 45 -15.05 -6.82 -4.69
N HIS A 46 -14.92 -6.45 -5.96
CA HIS A 46 -16.01 -6.37 -6.93
C HIS A 46 -16.23 -7.72 -7.58
N LYS A 47 -17.11 -8.56 -7.00
CA LYS A 47 -17.31 -9.97 -7.42
C LYS A 47 -17.59 -10.17 -8.91
N GLY A 48 -18.27 -9.23 -9.57
CA GLY A 48 -18.62 -9.32 -10.98
C GLY A 48 -17.46 -9.05 -11.94
N SER A 49 -16.45 -8.29 -11.51
CA SER A 49 -15.33 -7.87 -12.36
C SER A 49 -13.97 -8.37 -11.86
N GLY A 50 -13.88 -8.89 -10.63
CA GLY A 50 -12.64 -9.31 -9.97
C GLY A 50 -11.74 -8.17 -9.51
N TYR A 51 -12.14 -6.91 -9.71
CA TYR A 51 -11.38 -5.74 -9.30
C TYR A 51 -11.39 -5.58 -7.78
N ILE A 52 -10.35 -4.95 -7.25
CA ILE A 52 -10.27 -4.53 -5.85
C ILE A 52 -10.08 -3.03 -5.80
N THR A 53 -10.88 -2.34 -4.99
CA THR A 53 -10.65 -0.93 -4.65
C THR A 53 -10.19 -0.80 -3.22
N VAL A 54 -9.14 -0.01 -2.99
CA VAL A 54 -8.60 0.33 -1.66
C VAL A 54 -8.80 1.83 -1.45
N ASP A 55 -9.71 2.20 -0.56
CA ASP A 55 -9.99 3.56 -0.10
C ASP A 55 -9.17 3.83 1.16
N TYR A 56 -8.38 4.90 1.16
CA TYR A 56 -7.53 5.28 2.26
C TYR A 56 -7.30 6.79 2.34
N LEU A 57 -6.87 7.22 3.51
CA LEU A 57 -6.36 8.55 3.77
C LEU A 57 -4.84 8.52 3.70
N SER A 58 -4.23 9.47 2.99
CA SER A 58 -2.77 9.59 2.86
C SER A 58 -2.27 10.88 3.46
N ASN A 59 -1.17 10.86 4.20
CA ASN A 59 -0.46 12.08 4.63
C ASN A 59 0.48 12.64 3.53
N LEU A 60 0.64 11.92 2.42
CA LEU A 60 1.42 12.31 1.24
C LEU A 60 0.50 12.50 0.02
N PRO A 61 0.94 13.29 -0.99
CA PRO A 61 0.34 13.28 -2.32
C PRO A 61 0.17 11.85 -2.85
N HIS A 62 -0.98 11.57 -3.48
CA HIS A 62 -1.36 10.22 -3.92
C HIS A 62 -0.27 9.56 -4.80
N GLU A 63 0.32 10.32 -5.72
CA GLU A 63 1.42 9.88 -6.58
C GLU A 63 2.66 9.39 -5.80
N TRP A 64 2.99 10.03 -4.67
CA TRP A 64 4.13 9.64 -3.83
C TRP A 64 3.80 8.38 -3.04
N THR A 65 2.57 8.24 -2.57
CA THR A 65 2.09 7.01 -1.93
C THR A 65 2.16 5.83 -2.89
N LEU A 66 1.74 6.03 -4.15
CA LEU A 66 1.88 5.02 -5.20
C LEU A 66 3.35 4.67 -5.48
N GLY A 67 4.24 5.68 -5.48
CA GLY A 67 5.69 5.47 -5.59
C GLY A 67 6.21 4.57 -4.47
N ARG A 68 5.91 4.91 -3.21
CA ARG A 68 6.32 4.10 -2.06
C ARG A 68 5.73 2.69 -2.07
N LEU A 69 4.48 2.53 -2.48
CA LEU A 69 3.86 1.20 -2.62
C LEU A 69 4.62 0.34 -3.61
N ARG A 70 5.09 0.91 -4.74
CA ARG A 70 5.89 0.18 -5.75
C ARG A 70 7.26 -0.18 -5.20
N GLU A 71 7.95 0.77 -4.58
CA GLU A 71 9.27 0.54 -3.97
C GLU A 71 9.23 -0.57 -2.93
N LEU A 72 8.28 -0.50 -1.98
CA LEU A 72 8.13 -1.49 -0.92
C LEU A 72 7.73 -2.87 -1.46
N ALA A 73 6.87 -2.92 -2.48
CA ALA A 73 6.49 -4.18 -3.10
C ALA A 73 7.65 -4.84 -3.87
N MET A 74 8.56 -4.06 -4.45
CA MET A 74 9.76 -4.57 -5.11
C MET A 74 10.82 -5.06 -4.11
N LEU A 75 11.00 -4.37 -2.99
CA LEU A 75 11.96 -4.75 -1.95
C LEU A 75 11.60 -6.10 -1.30
N ASP A 76 10.32 -6.37 -1.09
CA ASP A 76 9.82 -7.64 -0.55
C ASP A 76 10.14 -8.81 -1.49
N GLN A 77 9.99 -8.62 -2.81
CA GLN A 77 10.41 -9.61 -3.81
C GLN A 77 11.92 -9.83 -3.84
N GLY A 78 12.72 -8.76 -3.65
CA GLY A 78 14.18 -8.85 -3.61
C GLY A 78 14.73 -9.55 -2.36
N GLN A 79 14.03 -9.46 -1.22
CA GLN A 79 14.40 -10.22 -0.01
C GLN A 79 14.03 -11.70 -0.09
N GLN A 80 12.92 -12.05 -0.74
CA GLN A 80 12.52 -13.44 -0.90
C GLN A 80 13.52 -14.24 -1.76
N ILE A 81 14.02 -13.66 -2.85
CA ILE A 81 15.02 -14.30 -3.74
C ILE A 81 16.34 -14.57 -2.99
N ARG A 82 16.73 -13.70 -2.05
CA ARG A 82 17.98 -13.86 -1.29
C ARG A 82 17.95 -14.96 -0.23
N MET A 83 16.77 -15.39 0.22
CA MET A 83 16.67 -16.48 1.20
C MET A 83 16.70 -17.87 0.55
N GLU A 84 16.28 -17.99 -0.71
CA GLU A 84 16.30 -19.27 -1.45
C GLU A 84 17.71 -19.68 -1.93
N ASP A 85 18.66 -18.73 -2.04
CA ASP A 85 20.04 -19.01 -2.48
C ASP A 85 21.00 -19.38 -1.33
N ALA A 86 20.55 -19.30 -0.07
CA ALA A 86 21.40 -19.52 1.11
C ALA A 86 21.32 -20.95 1.69
N THR A 87 20.75 -21.91 0.95
CA THR A 87 20.66 -23.34 1.36
C THR A 87 21.04 -24.29 0.22
N GLY A 88 21.84 -23.82 -0.74
CA GLY A 88 22.49 -24.67 -1.75
C GLY A 88 23.83 -25.21 -1.29
#